data_AF-A0A0C3D1G8-F1
#
_entry.id   AF-A0A0C3D1G8-F1
#
_cell.length_a   1.000
_cell.length_b   1.000
_cell.length_c   1.000
_cell.angle_alpha   90.00
_cell.angle_beta   90.00
_cell.angle_gamma   90.00
#
_symmetry.space_group_name_H-M   'P 1'
#
loop_
_entity.id
_entity.type
_entity.pdbx_description
1 polymer ?
#
loop_
_entity_poly.entity_id
_entity_poly.type
_entity_poly.pdbx_seq_one_letter_code
_entity_poly.pdbx_strand_id
1 'polypeptide(L)'
;QMNYLNYEHSIVEKHGVALVGWPEELLPVQNPVYIGSREVVKPLWEALVSKTCHWIRLTNEQHQERIKDNQVHQARGEEVYKPRKKCPAAVTQGQEENVD
;
A
#
# COMPACT_ATOMS: atom_id res chain seq x y z
N GLN A 1 11.23 -0.01 -3.06
CA GLN A 1 10.15 1.00 -3.07
C GLN A 1 8.90 0.38 -2.44
N MET A 2 8.19 1.12 -1.60
CA MET A 2 6.99 0.64 -0.89
C MET A 2 5.74 0.71 -1.78
N ASN A 3 4.87 -0.30 -1.73
CA ASN A 3 3.62 -0.35 -2.49
C ASN A 3 2.45 0.16 -1.64
N TYR A 4 2.30 1.48 -1.58
CA TYR A 4 1.23 2.14 -0.82
C TYR A 4 -0.17 1.80 -1.33
N LEU A 5 -0.34 1.60 -2.64
CA LEU A 5 -1.62 1.24 -3.25
C LEU A 5 -2.13 -0.15 -2.83
N ASN A 6 -1.23 -1.03 -2.40
CA ASN A 6 -1.55 -2.34 -1.87
C ASN A 6 -0.95 -2.48 -0.48
N TYR A 7 -1.11 -1.46 0.36
CA TYR A 7 -0.51 -1.42 1.69
C TYR A 7 -0.88 -2.65 2.51
N GLU A 8 -2.18 -2.97 2.59
CA GLU A 8 -2.69 -4.13 3.32
C GLU A 8 -1.99 -5.43 2.88
N HIS A 9 -2.06 -5.79 1.60
CA HIS A 9 -1.43 -7.01 1.11
C HIS A 9 0.11 -6.98 1.13
N SER A 10 0.72 -5.90 0.63
CA SER A 10 2.18 -5.86 0.38
C SER A 10 3.00 -5.57 1.62
N ILE A 11 2.39 -5.01 2.66
CA ILE A 11 3.06 -4.60 3.90
C ILE A 11 2.49 -5.36 5.07
N VAL A 12 1.18 -5.27 5.30
CA VAL A 12 0.57 -5.85 6.49
C VAL A 12 0.59 -7.37 6.43
N GLU A 13 0.03 -7.97 5.38
CA GLU A 13 -0.07 -9.42 5.25
C GLU A 13 1.28 -10.09 4.91
N LYS A 14 2.09 -9.42 4.09
CA LYS A 14 3.37 -9.98 3.66
C LYS A 14 4.42 -9.97 4.77
N HIS A 15 4.43 -8.92 5.59
CA HIS A 15 5.48 -8.70 6.57
C HIS A 15 5.01 -8.78 8.03
N GLY A 16 3.70 -8.86 8.28
CA GLY A 16 3.14 -8.88 9.63
C GLY A 16 3.44 -7.59 10.41
N VAL A 17 3.53 -6.45 9.72
CA VAL A 17 3.78 -5.14 10.33
C VAL A 17 2.72 -4.15 9.91
N ALA A 18 2.29 -3.32 10.85
CA ALA A 18 1.28 -2.31 10.60
C ALA A 18 1.70 -0.97 11.19
N LEU A 19 1.33 0.10 10.50
CA LEU A 19 1.39 1.46 10.99
C LEU A 19 0.12 1.72 11.79
N VAL A 20 0.27 2.01 13.08
CA VAL A 20 -0.84 2.38 13.98
C VAL A 20 -0.83 3.86 14.25
N GLY A 21 -2.00 4.44 14.50
CA GLY A 21 -2.18 5.86 14.78
C GLY A 21 -1.82 6.78 13.62
N TRP A 22 -1.91 6.27 12.38
CA TRP A 22 -1.85 7.12 11.20
C TRP A 22 -3.04 8.11 11.21
N PRO A 23 -2.84 9.40 10.92
CA PRO A 23 -3.91 10.39 10.93
C PRO A 23 -5.06 10.02 9.99
N GLU A 24 -6.29 10.15 10.46
CA GLU A 24 -7.50 9.77 9.69
C GLU A 24 -7.69 10.63 8.44
N GLU A 25 -7.31 11.92 8.52
CA GLU A 25 -7.36 12.85 7.38
C GLU A 25 -6.38 12.46 6.26
N LEU A 26 -5.44 11.56 6.56
CA LEU A 26 -4.44 11.03 5.64
C LEU A 26 -4.71 9.58 5.23
N LEU A 27 -5.85 9.00 5.61
CA LEU A 27 -6.23 7.69 5.14
C LEU A 27 -6.72 7.76 3.68
N PRO A 28 -6.41 6.73 2.86
CA PRO A 28 -5.56 5.59 3.16
C PRO A 28 -4.07 5.94 3.18
N VAL A 29 -3.24 5.11 3.84
CA VAL A 29 -1.78 5.28 3.87
C VAL A 29 -1.24 5.41 2.44
N GLN A 30 -0.65 6.57 2.15
CA GLN A 30 -0.26 6.95 0.79
C GLN A 30 1.23 7.28 0.67
N ASN A 31 1.69 7.38 -0.57
CA ASN A 31 3.07 7.78 -0.86
C ASN A 31 3.31 9.21 -0.34
N PRO A 32 4.44 9.47 0.37
CA PRO A 32 4.80 10.79 0.85
C PRO A 32 4.76 11.91 -0.20
N VAL A 33 4.99 11.61 -1.48
CA VAL A 33 4.89 12.59 -2.59
C VAL A 33 3.48 13.18 -2.70
N TYR A 34 2.44 12.46 -2.26
CA TYR A 34 1.05 12.93 -2.27
C TYR A 34 0.61 13.56 -0.94
N ILE A 35 1.44 13.49 0.10
CA ILE A 35 1.18 14.15 1.38
C ILE A 35 1.47 15.64 1.16
N GLY A 36 0.41 16.39 0.85
CA GLY A 36 0.47 17.73 0.26
C GLY A 36 1.10 18.83 1.11
N SER A 37 0.28 19.74 1.64
CA SER A 37 0.75 21.00 2.25
C SER A 37 1.40 20.79 3.61
N ARG A 38 2.16 21.81 4.07
CA ARG A 38 2.78 21.82 5.40
C ARG A 38 1.76 21.64 6.53
N GLU A 39 0.54 22.13 6.34
CA GLU A 39 -0.55 22.01 7.31
C GLU A 39 -0.97 20.56 7.51
N VAL A 40 -0.87 19.73 6.46
CA VAL A 40 -1.16 18.29 6.51
C VAL A 40 0.04 17.50 7.05
N VAL A 41 1.26 17.92 6.71
CA VAL A 41 2.49 17.25 7.17
C VAL A 41 2.73 17.47 8.67
N LYS A 42 2.33 18.62 9.22
CA LYS A 42 2.62 18.96 10.62
C LYS A 42 1.95 18.00 11.62
N PRO A 43 0.64 17.68 11.54
CA PRO A 43 0.01 16.68 12.40
C PRO A 43 0.65 15.29 12.26
N LEU A 44 0.98 14.87 11.03
CA LEU A 44 1.67 13.60 10.81
C LEU A 44 3.05 13.57 11.49
N TRP A 45 3.82 14.65 11.36
CA TRP A 45 5.11 14.80 12.03
C TRP A 45 4.97 14.72 13.55
N GLU A 46 4.02 15.46 14.12
CA GLU A 46 3.74 15.44 15.55
C GLU A 46 3.35 14.04 16.02
N ALA A 47 2.53 13.31 15.26
CA ALA A 47 2.15 11.94 15.58
C ALA A 47 3.36 10.98 15.57
N LEU A 48 4.25 11.12 14.58
CA LEU A 48 5.46 10.31 14.48
C LEU A 48 6.45 10.60 15.62
N VAL A 49 6.64 11.88 15.97
CA VAL A 49 7.54 12.32 17.04
C VAL A 49 7.01 11.91 18.41
N SER A 50 5.71 12.09 18.65
CA SER A 50 5.05 11.71 19.92
C SER A 50 4.81 10.20 20.05
N LYS A 51 5.18 9.40 19.04
CA LYS A 51 4.95 7.95 18.98
C LYS A 51 3.48 7.55 19.02
N THR A 52 2.55 8.48 18.76
CA THR A 52 1.15 8.11 18.55
C THR A 52 0.97 7.46 17.17
N CYS A 53 1.78 7.85 16.18
CA CYS A 53 1.95 7.14 14.91
C CYS A 53 3.25 6.33 14.92
N HIS A 54 3.18 5.01 14.82
CA HIS A 54 4.39 4.16 14.80
C HIS A 54 4.14 2.80 14.15
N TRP A 55 5.22 2.14 13.77
CA TRP A 55 5.18 0.76 13.27
C TRP A 55 5.13 -0.20 14.44
N ILE A 56 4.19 -1.14 14.37
CA ILE A 56 4.15 -2.32 15.25
C ILE A 56 4.38 -3.58 14.44
N ARG A 57 4.93 -4.58 15.11
CA ARG A 57 4.88 -5.95 14.63
C ARG A 57 3.62 -6.60 15.18
N LEU A 58 2.79 -7.12 14.28
CA LEU A 58 1.58 -7.83 14.67
C LEU A 58 1.96 -9.14 15.34
N THR A 59 1.18 -9.55 16.34
CA THR A 59 1.23 -10.94 16.82
C THR A 59 0.73 -11.85 15.71
N ASN A 60 1.05 -13.15 15.79
CA ASN A 60 0.54 -14.11 14.81
C ASN A 60 -0.99 -14.10 14.74
N GLU A 61 -1.66 -13.94 15.88
CA GLU A 61 -3.11 -13.87 15.95
C GLU A 61 -3.66 -12.62 15.26
N GLN A 62 -3.17 -11.43 15.61
CA GLN A 62 -3.57 -10.16 14.98
C GLN A 62 -3.30 -10.17 13.47
N HIS A 63 -2.20 -10.78 13.06
CA HIS A 63 -1.84 -10.88 11.65
C HIS A 63 -2.84 -11.77 10.89
N GLN A 64 -3.21 -12.93 11.46
CA GLN A 64 -4.21 -13.82 10.85
C GLN A 64 -5.61 -13.21 10.84
N GLU A 65 -5.99 -12.51 11.90
CA GLU A 65 -7.25 -11.77 11.96
C GLU A 65 -7.31 -10.71 10.86
N ARG A 66 -6.25 -9.92 10.72
CA ARG A 66 -6.17 -8.89 9.67
C ARG A 66 -6.29 -9.47 8.26
N ILE A 67 -5.63 -10.60 7.98
CA ILE A 67 -5.76 -11.30 6.69
C ILE A 67 -7.23 -11.70 6.44
N LYS A 68 -7.91 -12.25 7.44
CA LYS A 68 -9.31 -12.66 7.32
C LYS A 68 -10.22 -11.46 7.07
N ASP A 69 -10.03 -10.37 7.81
CA ASP A 69 -10.82 -9.15 7.64
C ASP A 69 -10.63 -8.59 6.22
N ASN A 70 -9.39 -8.50 5.75
CA ASN A 70 -9.07 -8.04 4.40
C ASN A 70 -9.74 -8.91 3.31
N GLN A 71 -9.79 -10.24 3.51
CA GLN A 71 -10.53 -11.14 2.62
C GLN A 71 -12.04 -10.89 2.65
N VAL A 72 -12.61 -10.62 3.82
CA VAL A 72 -14.04 -10.28 3.95
C VAL A 72 -14.36 -8.96 3.25
N HIS A 73 -13.54 -7.93 3.44
CA HIS A 73 -13.67 -6.65 2.75
C HIS A 73 -13.58 -6.81 1.23
N GLN A 74 -12.60 -7.58 0.74
CA GLN A 74 -12.48 -7.89 -0.68
C GLN A 74 -13.72 -8.62 -1.23
N ALA A 75 -14.27 -9.59 -0.47
CA ALA A 75 -15.47 -10.32 -0.87
C ALA A 75 -16.72 -9.43 -0.92
N ARG A 76 -16.75 -8.33 -0.15
CA ARG A 76 -17.79 -7.28 -0.23
C ARG A 76 -17.60 -6.33 -1.41
N GLY A 77 -16.49 -6.45 -2.15
CA GLY A 77 -16.16 -5.59 -3.27
C GLY A 77 -15.35 -4.34 -2.91
N GLU A 78 -14.85 -4.24 -1.67
CA GLU A 78 -13.93 -3.18 -1.29
C GLU A 78 -12.56 -3.40 -1.96
N GLU A 79 -11.91 -2.31 -2.34
CA GLU A 79 -10.67 -2.35 -3.14
C GLU A 79 -9.43 -2.55 -2.25
N VAL A 80 -9.37 -3.67 -1.53
CA VAL A 80 -8.24 -4.04 -0.64
C VAL A 80 -7.04 -4.49 -1.45
N TYR A 81 -7.27 -5.29 -2.50
CA TYR A 81 -6.23 -5.81 -3.37
C TYR A 81 -6.32 -5.18 -4.77
N LYS A 82 -5.39 -4.28 -5.09
CA LYS A 82 -5.31 -3.67 -6.43
C LYS A 82 -4.46 -4.54 -7.36
N PRO A 83 -5.02 -5.05 -8.47
CA PRO A 83 -4.25 -5.82 -9.44
C PRO A 83 -3.13 -4.96 -10.03
N ARG A 84 -1.95 -5.55 -10.17
CA ARG A 84 -0.82 -4.88 -10.81
C ARG A 84 -1.17 -4.62 -12.28
N LYS A 85 -1.03 -3.37 -12.74
CA LYS A 85 -1.12 -3.06 -14.18
C LYS A 85 -0.12 -3.95 -14.93
N LYS A 86 -0.60 -4.74 -15.89
CA LYS A 86 0.27 -5.45 -16.82
C LYS A 86 1.03 -4.39 -17.61
N CYS A 87 2.36 -4.40 -17.54
CA CYS A 87 3.17 -3.69 -18.51
C CYS A 87 2.89 -4.33 -19.88
N PRO A 88 2.52 -3.58 -20.93
CA PRO A 88 2.53 -4.14 -22.27
C PRO A 88 3.95 -4.63 -22.53
N ALA A 89 4.08 -5.89 -22.95
CA ALA A 89 5.37 -6.45 -23.32
C ALA A 89 6.01 -5.53 -24.36
N ALA A 90 7.31 -5.26 -24.21
CA ALA A 90 8.07 -4.50 -25.20
C ALA A 90 7.84 -5.15 -26.58
N VAL A 91 7.29 -4.36 -27.50
CA VAL A 91 7.14 -4.76 -28.90
C VAL A 91 8.56 -4.86 -29.46
N THR A 92 9.13 -6.05 -29.51
CA THR A 92 10.28 -6.33 -30.37
C THR A 92 9.75 -6.32 -31.80
N GLN A 93 9.84 -5.19 -32.50
CA GLN A 93 9.64 -5.13 -33.94
C GLN A 93 10.82 -5.86 -34.59
N GLY A 94 10.63 -7.14 -34.93
CA GLY A 94 11.44 -7.79 -35.94
C GLY A 94 11.07 -7.22 -37.30
N GLN A 95 11.98 -6.49 -37.93
CA GLN A 95 11.93 -6.20 -39.35
C GLN A 95 12.34 -7.49 -40.07
N GLU A 96 11.39 -8.20 -40.68
CA GLU A 96 11.68 -9.12 -41.77
C GLU A 96 11.43 -8.38 -43.08
N GLU A 97 12.54 -8.00 -43.68
CA GLU A 97 12.66 -7.36 -44.99
C GLU A 97 12.38 -8.44 -46.05
N ASN A 98 11.49 -8.15 -46.99
CA ASN A 98 11.24 -8.97 -48.18
C ASN A 98 12.39 -8.83 -49.20
N VAL A 99 12.40 -9.76 -50.19
CA VAL A 99 13.15 -9.83 -51.47
C VAL A 99 14.18 -10.99 -51.43
N ASP A 100 14.15 -12.02 -52.28
CA ASP A 100 13.68 -12.21 -53.68
C ASP A 100 12.74 -13.42 -53.88
#